data_AF-A0A807ZNI8-F1
#
_entry.id   AF-A0A807ZNI8-F1
#
_cell.length_a   1.000
_cell.length_b   1.000
_cell.length_c   1.000
_cell.angle_alpha   90.00
_cell.angle_beta   90.00
_cell.angle_gamma   90.00
#
_symmetry.space_group_name_H-M   'P 1'
#
loop_
_entity.id
_entity.type
_entity.pdbx_description
1 polymer ?
#
loop_
_entity_poly.entity_id
_entity_poly.type
_entity_poly.pdbx_seq_one_letter_code
_entity_poly.pdbx_strand_id
1 'polypeptide(L)' 'MQSREVRWLTLALEDLHDIATYLVEKDLEAGKQVAQCLWNAGQSLASLSSRGRAGRVAGTRELVLTDFPY' A
#
# COMPACT_ATOMS: atom_id res chain seq x y z
N MET A 1 -22.28 -4.45 5.77
CA MET A 1 -21.17 -3.48 5.97
C MET A 1 -21.15 -2.55 4.77
N GLN A 2 -21.07 -1.24 4.98
CA GLN A 2 -20.93 -0.29 3.86
C GLN A 2 -19.50 -0.39 3.32
N SER A 3 -19.34 -0.76 2.05
CA SER A 3 -18.06 -0.67 1.34
C SER A 3 -17.93 0.72 0.72
N ARG A 4 -16.77 1.35 0.92
CA ARG A 4 -16.41 2.61 0.24
C ARG A 4 -15.43 2.33 -0.87
N GLU A 5 -15.51 3.10 -1.96
CA GLU A 5 -14.53 3.03 -3.04
C GLU A 5 -13.17 3.56 -2.55
N VAL A 6 -12.11 2.81 -2.82
CA VAL A 6 -10.73 3.25 -2.60
C VAL A 6 -10.27 4.02 -3.83
N ARG A 7 -9.79 5.25 -3.62
CA ARG A 7 -9.23 6.09 -4.68
C ARG A 7 -7.76 6.32 -4.38
N TRP A 8 -6.93 6.07 -5.40
CA TRP A 8 -5.51 6.33 -5.35
C TRP A 8 -5.22 7.70 -5.94
N LEU A 9 -4.34 8.45 -5.28
CA LEU A 9 -3.75 9.63 -5.89
C LEU A 9 -2.79 9.17 -7.00
N THR A 10 -2.63 9.96 -8.05
CA THR A 10 -1.65 9.66 -9.11
C THR A 10 -0.25 9.46 -8.54
N LEU A 11 0.17 10.33 -7.62
CA LEU A 11 1.46 10.22 -6.93
C LEU A 11 1.61 8.89 -6.18
N ALA A 12 0.53 8.38 -5.57
CA ALA A 12 0.59 7.10 -4.87
C ALA A 12 0.72 5.89 -5.81
N LEU A 13 0.24 6.01 -7.05
CA LEU A 13 0.44 5.00 -8.09
C LEU A 13 1.87 5.06 -8.66
N GLU A 14 2.43 6.25 -8.80
CA GLU A 14 3.84 6.46 -9.16
C GLU A 14 4.75 5.88 -8.08
N ASP A 15 4.50 6.15 -6.80
CA ASP A 15 5.26 5.57 -5.68
C ASP A 15 5.22 4.03 -5.72
N LEU A 16 4.05 3.43 -5.98
CA LEU A 16 3.91 1.98 -6.10
C LEU A 16 4.74 1.42 -7.26
N HIS A 17 4.72 2.11 -8.40
CA HIS A 17 5.50 1.72 -9.59
C HIS A 17 7.01 1.80 -9.32
N ASP A 18 7.47 2.88 -8.69
CA ASP A 18 8.89 3.10 -8.40
C ASP A 18 9.42 2.07 -7.39
N ILE A 19 8.65 1.80 -6.33
CA ILE A 19 9.00 0.75 -5.34
C ILE A 19 9.11 -0.61 -6.03
N ALA A 20 8.12 -0.97 -6.85
CA ALA A 20 8.12 -2.26 -7.54
C ALA A 20 9.32 -2.38 -8.50
N THR A 21 9.59 -1.32 -9.28
CA THR A 21 10.69 -1.29 -10.25
C THR A 21 12.04 -1.43 -9.55
N TYR A 22 12.28 -0.66 -8.48
CA TYR A 22 13.50 -0.75 -7.69
C TYR A 22 13.76 -2.15 -7.12
N LEU A 23 12.70 -2.83 -6.68
CA LEU A 23 12.82 -4.18 -6.13
C LEU A 23 13.03 -5.23 -7.21
N VAL A 24 12.35 -5.13 -8.36
CA VAL A 24 12.52 -6.04 -9.49
C VAL A 24 13.96 -6.06 -10.02
N GLU A 25 14.67 -4.93 -9.94
CA GLU A 25 16.10 -4.87 -10.28
C GLU A 25 16.98 -5.78 -9.40
N LYS A 26 16.51 -6.12 -8.20
CA LYS A 26 17.24 -6.94 -7.22
C LYS A 26 16.72 -8.38 -7.17
N ASP A 27 15.40 -8.51 -7.07
CA ASP A 27 14.68 -9.77 -7.04
C ASP A 27 13.28 -9.55 -7.63
N LEU A 28 13.05 -10.22 -8.77
CA LEU A 28 11.79 -10.16 -9.51
C LEU A 28 10.59 -10.58 -8.65
N GLU A 29 10.74 -11.61 -7.81
CA GLU A 29 9.65 -12.10 -6.97
C GLU A 29 9.39 -11.17 -5.79
N ALA A 30 10.45 -10.59 -5.20
CA ALA A 30 10.28 -9.58 -4.15
C ALA A 30 9.47 -8.37 -4.65
N GLY A 31 9.79 -7.84 -5.84
CA GLY A 31 9.07 -6.71 -6.42
C GLY A 31 7.58 -7.01 -6.66
N LYS A 32 7.26 -8.20 -7.19
CA LYS A 32 5.87 -8.64 -7.38
C LYS A 32 5.12 -8.79 -6.05
N GLN A 33 5.74 -9.44 -5.07
CA GLN A 33 5.12 -9.68 -3.76
C GLN A 33 4.84 -8.37 -3.04
N VAL A 34 5.79 -7.43 -3.05
CA VAL A 34 5.63 -6.11 -2.42
C VAL A 34 4.52 -5.31 -3.08
N ALA A 35 4.49 -5.24 -4.41
CA ALA A 35 3.44 -4.53 -5.15
C ALA A 35 2.05 -5.11 -4.87
N GLN A 36 1.91 -6.44 -4.87
CA GLN A 36 0.65 -7.12 -4.59
C GLN A 36 0.19 -6.90 -3.14
N CYS A 37 1.12 -6.92 -2.19
CA CYS A 37 0.83 -6.66 -0.77
C CYS A 37 0.31 -5.22 -0.57
N LEU A 38 0.99 -4.22 -1.14
CA LEU A 38 0.56 -2.81 -1.09
C LEU A 38 -0.81 -2.60 -1.72
N TRP A 39 -1.05 -3.20 -2.88
CA TRP A 39 -2.34 -3.14 -3.56
C TRP A 39 -3.47 -3.72 -2.70
N ASN A 40 -3.30 -4.95 -2.21
CA ASN A 40 -4.30 -5.63 -1.38
C ASN A 40 -4.57 -4.87 -0.07
N ALA A 41 -3.51 -4.33 0.53
CA ALA A 41 -3.59 -3.51 1.71
C ALA A 41 -4.44 -2.26 1.49
N GLY A 42 -4.22 -1.53 0.40
CA GLY A 42 -5.04 -0.38 0.02
C GLY A 42 -6.49 -0.76 -0.23
N GLN A 43 -6.74 -1.82 -1.02
CA GLN A 43 -8.10 -2.27 -1.34
C GLN A 43 -8.91 -2.66 -0.10
N SER A 44 -8.27 -3.24 0.92
CA SER A 44 -8.96 -3.57 2.18
C SER A 44 -9.52 -2.36 2.94
N LEU A 45 -9.04 -1.13 2.66
CA LEU A 45 -9.56 0.08 3.28
C LEU A 45 -11.01 0.39 2.88
N ALA A 46 -11.48 -0.21 1.77
CA ALA A 46 -12.88 -0.17 1.36
C ALA A 46 -13.82 -0.65 2.46
N SER A 47 -13.42 -1.68 3.21
CA SER A 47 -14.21 -2.28 4.29
C SER A 47 -13.71 -1.92 5.68
N LEU A 48 -12.41 -1.59 5.83
CA LEU A 48 -11.73 -1.37 7.11
C LEU A 48 -10.99 -0.03 7.15
N SER A 49 -11.68 1.06 6.81
CA SER A 49 -11.11 2.41 6.67
C SER A 49 -10.34 2.94 7.90
N SER A 50 -10.64 2.46 9.11
CA SER A 50 -10.00 2.91 10.36
C SER A 50 -8.86 2.03 10.87
N ARG A 51 -8.46 0.98 10.13
CA ARG A 51 -7.47 -0.01 10.62
C ARG A 51 -6.04 0.49 10.71
N GLY A 52 -5.71 1.58 10.02
CA GLY A 52 -4.42 2.26 10.20
C GLY A 52 -4.34 2.96 11.55
N ARG A 53 -3.13 3.20 12.07
CA ARG A 53 -2.92 4.06 13.25
C ARG A 53 -3.03 5.53 12.86
N ALA A 54 -3.10 6.43 13.85
CA ALA A 54 -3.01 7.87 13.59
C ALA A 54 -1.67 8.18 12.88
N GLY A 55 -1.75 8.93 11.78
CA GLY A 55 -0.57 9.29 11.00
C GLY A 55 0.20 10.45 11.60
N ARG A 56 1.45 10.62 11.15
CA ARG A 56 2.30 11.76 11.54
C ARG A 56 1.75 13.11 11.07
N VAL A 57 1.01 13.13 9.97
CA VAL A 57 0.34 14.33 9.46
C VAL A 57 -1.08 14.38 10.03
N ALA A 58 -1.46 15.54 10.57
CA ALA A 58 -2.79 15.73 11.13
C ALA A 58 -3.87 15.40 10.09
N GLY A 59 -4.85 14.57 10.49
CA GLY A 59 -5.94 14.13 9.62
C GLY A 59 -5.63 12.91 8.74
N THR A 60 -4.42 12.34 8.81
CA THR A 60 -4.07 11.11 8.06
C THR A 60 -4.02 9.87 8.96
N ARG A 61 -4.04 8.70 8.33
CA ARG A 61 -3.79 7.41 9.00
C ARG A 61 -2.64 6.69 8.31
N GLU A 62 -1.81 6.02 9.09
CA GLU A 62 -0.72 5.18 8.60
C GLU A 62 -1.12 3.71 8.72
N LEU A 63 -1.06 2.98 7.62
CA LEU A 63 -1.24 1.54 7.60
C LEU A 63 0.13 0.89 7.43
N VAL A 64 0.63 0.27 8.49
CA VAL A 64 1.93 -0.41 8.47
C VAL A 64 1.75 -1.79 7.85
N LEU A 65 2.58 -2.10 6.85
CA LEU A 65 2.71 -3.44 6.28
C LEU A 65 4.02 -4.04 6.80
N THR A 66 3.89 -5.21 7.41
CA THR A 66 5.00 -6.02 7.89
C THR A 66 5.22 -7.19 6.93
N ASP A 67 6.34 -7.89 7.06
CA ASP A 67 6.61 -9.16 6.35
C ASP A 67 6.97 -9.03 4.88
N PHE A 68 7.86 -8.09 4.57
CA PHE A 68 8.52 -8.08 3.27
C PHE A 68 9.87 -8.80 3.35
N PRO A 69 10.20 -9.68 2.38
CA PRO A 69 11.44 -10.44 2.39
C PRO A 69 12.57 -9.59 1.79
N TYR A 70 13.21 -8.77 2.62
CA TYR A 70 14.43 -8.07 2.25
C TYR A 70 15.35 -7.85 3.45
#